data_AF-A0A0F8U5M1-F1
#
_entry.id   AF-A0A0F8U5M1-F1
#
_cell.length_a   1.000
_cell.length_b   1.000
_cell.length_c   1.000
_cell.angle_alpha   90.00
_cell.angle_beta   90.00
_cell.angle_gamma   90.00
#
_symmetry.space_group_name_H-M   'P 1'
#
loop_
_entity.id
_entity.type
_entity.pdbx_description
1 polymer ?
#
loop_
_entity_poly.entity_id
_entity_poly.type
_entity_poly.pdbx_seq_one_letter_code
_entity_poly.pdbx_strand_id
1 'polypeptide(L)'
;MVDLPKDTLTFPDSDQAFLEPYLPPQNEKEANSSDLPFTTLTFATSLDSSLALSPGTRTVLSGPQSKAMTHYLRSRHDAILIGVGTAVADNPGLNCRLKGVGGYGGAQKLQGQPRPIVVDPNARWDFDDLSKILVLAREARGRAPFIITGPRMPSSSFKKKRRELLESYGGKFIALDVVEDDKGQRKFDWGDLLRCLKREGLHSVMVEGGGSVINSLLDPSFHGLVDSVIVTIAPTWLGRGGVVVSPERRFDENGTAIAASRLRNVQWHPFGEDVVLCGRIKS
;
A
#
# COMPACT_ATOMS: atom_id res chain seq x y z
N MET A 1 -9.85 16.88 -28.39
CA MET A 1 -9.16 15.79 -27.68
C MET A 1 -8.81 16.34 -26.30
N VAL A 2 -9.22 15.70 -25.20
CA VAL A 2 -8.88 16.19 -23.85
C VAL A 2 -7.37 16.07 -23.68
N ASP A 3 -6.69 17.18 -23.38
CA ASP A 3 -5.25 17.17 -23.14
C ASP A 3 -4.98 16.42 -21.83
N LEU A 4 -4.28 15.30 -21.91
CA LEU A 4 -4.02 14.44 -20.76
C LEU A 4 -2.77 14.95 -20.03
N PRO A 5 -2.68 14.78 -18.69
CA PRO A 5 -1.45 15.08 -17.99
C PRO A 5 -0.25 14.35 -18.64
N LYS A 6 0.88 15.04 -18.77
CA LYS A 6 2.08 14.50 -19.44
C LYS A 6 2.60 13.20 -18.82
N ASP A 7 2.26 12.97 -17.56
CA ASP A 7 2.70 11.82 -16.78
C ASP A 7 1.68 10.67 -16.76
N THR A 8 0.69 10.71 -17.66
CA THR A 8 -0.29 9.63 -17.89
C THR A 8 0.39 8.36 -18.36
N LEU A 9 -0.03 7.23 -17.81
CA LEU A 9 0.47 5.89 -18.14
C LEU A 9 -0.59 5.09 -18.90
N THR A 10 -0.14 4.05 -19.60
CA THR A 10 -0.99 3.03 -20.21
C THR A 10 -0.53 1.66 -19.74
N PHE A 11 -1.46 0.72 -19.63
CA PHE A 11 -1.17 -0.65 -19.23
C PHE A 11 -1.91 -1.62 -20.19
N PRO A 12 -1.20 -2.43 -20.98
CA PRO A 12 -1.80 -3.24 -22.04
C PRO A 12 -2.80 -4.28 -21.52
N ASP A 13 -3.90 -4.51 -22.24
CA ASP A 13 -4.90 -5.52 -21.87
C ASP A 13 -4.32 -6.94 -21.83
N SER A 14 -3.33 -7.23 -22.68
CA SER A 14 -2.61 -8.51 -22.68
C SER A 14 -1.93 -8.82 -21.35
N ASP A 15 -1.50 -7.79 -20.63
CA ASP A 15 -0.83 -7.90 -19.33
C ASP A 15 -1.81 -7.90 -18.14
N GLN A 16 -3.05 -7.43 -18.36
CA GLN A 16 -4.08 -7.38 -17.31
C GLN A 16 -4.54 -8.79 -16.94
N ALA A 17 -4.72 -9.67 -17.92
CA ALA A 17 -5.24 -11.03 -17.73
C ALA A 17 -4.42 -11.86 -16.72
N PHE A 18 -3.10 -11.62 -16.65
CA PHE A 18 -2.21 -12.25 -15.67
C PHE A 18 -2.56 -11.88 -14.23
N LEU A 19 -3.01 -10.64 -13.99
CA LEU A 19 -3.25 -10.11 -12.66
C LEU A 19 -4.65 -10.45 -12.15
N GLU A 20 -5.64 -10.58 -13.03
CA GLU A 20 -7.07 -10.74 -12.67
C GLU A 20 -7.34 -11.78 -11.56
N PRO A 21 -6.72 -12.98 -11.53
CA PRO A 21 -6.96 -13.96 -10.46
C PRO A 21 -6.54 -13.52 -9.04
N TYR A 22 -5.76 -12.44 -8.95
CA TYR A 22 -5.16 -11.89 -7.73
C TYR A 22 -5.71 -10.50 -7.38
N LEU A 23 -6.66 -9.98 -8.14
CA LEU A 23 -7.29 -8.68 -7.89
C LEU A 23 -8.53 -8.81 -7.00
N PRO A 24 -8.95 -7.72 -6.35
CA PRO A 24 -10.23 -7.67 -5.66
C PRO A 24 -11.40 -8.02 -6.59
N PRO A 25 -12.43 -8.74 -6.10
CA PRO A 25 -13.61 -9.05 -6.89
C PRO A 25 -14.34 -7.76 -7.31
N GLN A 26 -14.79 -7.70 -8.56
CA GLN A 26 -15.56 -6.56 -9.06
C GLN A 26 -17.05 -6.59 -8.68
N ASN A 27 -17.55 -7.77 -8.30
CA ASN A 27 -18.95 -7.96 -7.93
C ASN A 27 -19.19 -7.54 -6.47
N GLU A 28 -20.11 -6.60 -6.26
CA GLU A 28 -20.47 -6.10 -4.93
C GLU A 28 -20.88 -7.22 -3.95
N LYS A 29 -21.54 -8.29 -4.42
CA LYS A 29 -21.94 -9.40 -3.55
C LYS A 29 -20.73 -10.13 -2.97
N GLU A 30 -19.70 -10.36 -3.79
CA GLU A 30 -18.47 -11.02 -3.37
C GLU A 30 -17.59 -10.07 -2.54
N ALA A 31 -17.52 -8.80 -2.92
CA ALA A 31 -16.81 -7.78 -2.14
C ALA A 31 -17.41 -7.60 -0.73
N ASN A 32 -18.69 -7.94 -0.54
CA ASN A 32 -19.41 -7.83 0.74
C ASN A 32 -19.57 -9.15 1.50
N SER A 33 -19.00 -10.26 1.04
CA SER A 33 -19.12 -11.54 1.74
C SER A 33 -18.22 -11.68 2.96
N SER A 34 -17.39 -10.67 3.26
CA SER A 34 -16.41 -10.65 4.35
C SER A 34 -16.46 -9.34 5.11
N ASP A 35 -16.28 -9.42 6.43
CA ASP A 35 -16.14 -8.27 7.33
C ASP A 35 -14.78 -7.56 7.17
N LEU A 36 -13.89 -8.11 6.34
CA LEU A 36 -12.59 -7.54 6.00
C LEU A 36 -12.58 -7.07 4.53
N PRO A 37 -11.77 -6.06 4.20
CA PRO A 37 -11.47 -5.73 2.81
C PRO A 37 -10.55 -6.79 2.19
N PHE A 38 -10.67 -6.97 0.88
CA PHE A 38 -9.68 -7.73 0.12
C PHE A 38 -8.31 -7.05 0.23
N THR A 39 -7.30 -7.77 0.70
CA THR A 39 -5.98 -7.22 1.02
C THR A 39 -4.92 -7.78 0.08
N THR A 40 -4.35 -6.91 -0.73
CA THR A 40 -3.19 -7.22 -1.59
C THR A 40 -1.92 -6.67 -0.95
N LEU A 41 -1.00 -7.54 -0.57
CA LEU A 41 0.35 -7.14 -0.18
C LEU A 41 1.23 -7.07 -1.43
N THR A 42 1.85 -5.92 -1.68
CA THR A 42 2.64 -5.74 -2.89
C THR A 42 3.83 -4.84 -2.66
N PHE A 43 4.97 -5.18 -3.26
CA PHE A 43 6.22 -4.46 -3.08
C PHE A 43 7.20 -4.78 -4.21
N ALA A 44 8.17 -3.90 -4.42
CA ALA A 44 9.26 -4.12 -5.35
C ALA A 44 10.57 -4.32 -4.57
N THR A 45 11.32 -5.37 -4.89
CA THR A 45 12.64 -5.63 -4.33
C THR A 45 13.71 -5.67 -5.41
N SER A 46 14.95 -5.44 -5.01
CA SER A 46 16.13 -5.93 -5.72
C SER A 46 16.27 -7.45 -5.60
N LEU A 47 17.28 -8.03 -6.27
CA LEU A 47 17.62 -9.46 -6.21
C LEU A 47 18.01 -9.95 -4.82
N ASP A 48 18.52 -9.06 -3.96
CA ASP A 48 18.86 -9.31 -2.56
C ASP A 48 17.74 -8.91 -1.57
N SER A 49 16.48 -8.91 -2.04
CA SER A 49 15.27 -8.66 -1.23
C SER A 49 15.21 -7.27 -0.57
N SER A 50 15.97 -6.30 -1.07
CA SER A 50 16.00 -4.94 -0.53
C SER A 50 14.95 -4.05 -1.20
N LEU A 51 14.21 -3.30 -0.39
CA LEU A 51 13.24 -2.27 -0.78
C LEU A 51 13.90 -0.90 -0.99
N ALA A 52 14.97 -0.62 -0.25
CA ALA A 52 15.66 0.67 -0.25
C ALA A 52 17.14 0.54 0.10
N LEU A 53 17.97 1.45 -0.43
CA LEU A 53 19.41 1.54 -0.16
C LEU A 53 19.72 1.78 1.33
N SER A 54 18.86 2.51 2.03
CA SER A 54 18.96 2.74 3.47
C SER A 54 17.61 3.17 4.05
N PRO A 55 17.41 3.06 5.38
CA PRO A 55 16.19 3.54 6.02
C PRO A 55 15.91 5.01 5.73
N GLY A 56 14.70 5.32 5.25
CA GLY A 56 14.30 6.69 4.93
C GLY A 56 14.77 7.20 3.57
N THR A 57 15.43 6.38 2.76
CA THR A 57 15.90 6.77 1.43
C THR A 57 14.99 6.23 0.34
N ARG A 58 14.45 7.14 -0.48
CA ARG A 58 13.70 6.77 -1.68
C ARG A 58 14.59 6.03 -2.67
N THR A 59 14.22 4.80 -3.03
CA THR A 59 14.94 3.98 -4.02
C THR A 59 13.99 3.60 -5.15
N VAL A 60 14.42 3.80 -6.39
CA VAL A 60 13.64 3.39 -7.57
C VAL A 60 14.13 2.02 -8.02
N LEU A 61 13.27 1.02 -7.88
CA LEU A 61 13.55 -0.37 -8.28
C LEU A 61 12.82 -0.72 -9.58
N SER A 62 11.50 -0.51 -9.61
CA SER A 62 10.64 -0.86 -10.74
C SER A 62 10.98 -0.08 -12.02
N GLY A 63 11.10 -0.83 -13.12
CA GLY A 63 11.13 -0.30 -14.48
C GLY A 63 9.79 0.29 -14.95
N PRO A 64 9.72 0.83 -16.18
CA PRO A 64 8.53 1.52 -16.68
C PRO A 64 7.27 0.65 -16.74
N GLN A 65 7.39 -0.61 -17.16
CA GLN A 65 6.28 -1.55 -17.34
C GLN A 65 5.70 -2.01 -16.00
N SER A 66 6.56 -2.41 -15.06
CA SER A 66 6.14 -2.78 -13.71
C SER A 66 5.57 -1.57 -12.95
N LYS A 67 6.09 -0.36 -13.19
CA LYS A 67 5.49 0.87 -12.67
C LYS A 67 4.08 1.11 -13.22
N ALA A 68 3.84 0.85 -14.51
CA ALA A 68 2.49 0.92 -15.09
C ALA A 68 1.56 -0.13 -14.46
N MET A 69 2.06 -1.35 -14.23
CA MET A 69 1.36 -2.40 -13.49
C MET A 69 1.01 -1.98 -12.07
N THR A 70 1.91 -1.35 -11.30
CA THR A 70 1.58 -0.78 -9.98
C THR A 70 0.43 0.21 -10.06
N HIS A 71 0.41 1.09 -11.07
CA HIS A 71 -0.71 2.01 -11.27
C HIS A 71 -2.01 1.30 -11.71
N TYR A 72 -1.92 0.17 -12.41
CA TYR A 72 -3.07 -0.71 -12.65
C TYR A 72 -3.60 -1.32 -11.35
N LEU A 73 -2.74 -1.91 -10.52
CA LEU A 73 -3.16 -2.39 -9.20
C LEU A 73 -3.86 -1.29 -8.39
N ARG A 74 -3.31 -0.07 -8.38
CA ARG A 74 -3.95 1.09 -7.72
C ARG A 74 -5.34 1.43 -8.24
N SER A 75 -5.61 1.29 -9.54
CA SER A 75 -6.95 1.57 -10.08
C SER A 75 -7.97 0.49 -9.75
N ARG A 76 -7.50 -0.69 -9.32
CA ARG A 76 -8.31 -1.87 -9.00
C ARG A 76 -8.56 -2.02 -7.49
N HIS A 77 -8.11 -1.07 -6.67
CA HIS A 77 -8.33 -1.06 -5.23
C HIS A 77 -8.98 0.24 -4.76
N ASP A 78 -9.80 0.15 -3.71
CA ASP A 78 -10.43 1.32 -3.09
C ASP A 78 -9.43 2.14 -2.28
N ALA A 79 -8.40 1.47 -1.74
CA ALA A 79 -7.40 2.07 -0.87
C ALA A 79 -5.98 1.60 -1.18
N ILE A 80 -5.02 2.46 -0.86
CA ILE A 80 -3.57 2.19 -0.89
C ILE A 80 -2.98 2.54 0.46
N LEU A 81 -2.30 1.58 1.11
CA LEU A 81 -1.81 1.70 2.47
C LEU A 81 -0.28 1.70 2.54
N ILE A 82 0.26 2.66 3.31
CA ILE A 82 1.67 2.71 3.67
C ILE A 82 1.86 3.03 5.16
N GLY A 83 3.01 2.66 5.70
CA GLY A 83 3.46 3.16 7.00
C GLY A 83 3.97 4.61 6.93
N VAL A 84 3.84 5.35 8.03
CA VAL A 84 4.33 6.75 8.14
C VAL A 84 5.81 6.93 7.80
N GLY A 85 6.65 5.90 8.00
CA GLY A 85 8.06 5.92 7.59
C GLY A 85 8.23 6.26 6.11
N THR A 86 7.45 5.61 5.26
CA THR A 86 7.43 5.85 3.81
C THR A 86 6.85 7.21 3.46
N ALA A 87 5.78 7.64 4.15
CA ALA A 87 5.16 8.94 3.91
C ALA A 87 6.14 10.10 4.17
N VAL A 88 6.91 10.02 5.26
CA VAL A 88 7.93 11.02 5.63
C VAL A 88 9.13 10.99 4.67
N ALA A 89 9.58 9.79 4.28
CA ALA A 89 10.76 9.64 3.42
C ALA A 89 10.53 10.10 1.98
N ASP A 90 9.38 9.78 1.41
CA ASP A 90 9.21 9.81 -0.06
C ASP A 90 8.35 10.97 -0.59
N ASN A 91 7.62 11.68 0.30
CA ASN A 91 6.56 12.62 -0.08
C ASN A 91 5.69 12.08 -1.24
N PRO A 92 5.06 10.90 -1.06
CA PRO A 92 4.50 10.14 -2.17
C PRO A 92 3.19 10.76 -2.67
N GLY A 93 2.86 10.49 -3.94
CA GLY A 93 1.57 10.89 -4.51
C GLY A 93 0.43 9.91 -4.25
N LEU A 94 0.75 8.61 -4.17
CA LEU A 94 -0.19 7.49 -3.93
C LEU A 94 -1.43 7.43 -4.84
N ASN A 95 -1.44 8.17 -5.94
CA ASN A 95 -2.53 8.20 -6.91
C ASN A 95 -2.33 7.17 -8.04
N CYS A 96 -3.42 6.86 -8.75
CA CYS A 96 -3.37 6.19 -10.04
C CYS A 96 -3.18 7.23 -11.16
N ARG A 97 -2.38 6.87 -12.18
CA ARG A 97 -2.05 7.73 -13.32
C ARG A 97 -2.38 7.10 -14.66
N LEU A 98 -3.17 6.03 -14.66
CA LEU A 98 -3.56 5.35 -15.88
C LEU A 98 -4.53 6.18 -16.70
N LYS A 99 -4.39 6.15 -18.02
CA LYS A 99 -5.36 6.72 -18.93
C LYS A 99 -6.76 6.15 -18.63
N GLY A 100 -7.74 7.03 -18.49
CA GLY A 100 -9.14 6.66 -18.23
C GLY A 100 -9.55 6.68 -16.76
N VAL A 101 -8.63 6.87 -15.81
CA VAL A 101 -9.00 7.16 -14.41
C VAL A 101 -9.26 8.66 -14.19
N GLY A 102 -9.94 8.99 -13.10
CA GLY A 102 -10.21 10.37 -12.70
C GLY A 102 -8.93 11.22 -12.60
N GLY A 103 -8.94 12.41 -13.19
CA GLY A 103 -7.75 13.27 -13.32
C GLY A 103 -6.77 12.87 -14.43
N TYR A 104 -7.01 11.76 -15.13
CA TYR A 104 -6.17 11.21 -16.21
C TYR A 104 -7.04 10.75 -17.42
N GLY A 105 -8.11 11.50 -17.71
CA GLY A 105 -8.99 11.26 -18.86
C GLY A 105 -10.25 10.43 -18.58
N GLY A 106 -10.50 10.05 -17.33
CA GLY A 106 -11.75 9.41 -16.92
C GLY A 106 -12.94 10.38 -16.85
N ALA A 107 -14.14 9.87 -17.14
CA ALA A 107 -15.37 10.67 -17.16
C ALA A 107 -15.80 11.16 -15.77
N GLN A 108 -15.54 10.37 -14.73
CA GLN A 108 -15.84 10.72 -13.34
C GLN A 108 -14.58 11.18 -12.62
N LYS A 109 -14.69 12.30 -11.89
CA LYS A 109 -13.57 13.09 -11.35
C LYS A 109 -12.51 12.29 -10.59
N LEU A 110 -12.90 11.31 -9.77
CA LEU A 110 -11.99 10.51 -8.93
C LEU A 110 -12.23 9.00 -9.03
N GLN A 111 -12.91 8.54 -10.09
CA GLN A 111 -13.11 7.11 -10.32
C GLN A 111 -11.77 6.44 -10.63
N GLY A 112 -11.50 5.27 -10.04
CA GLY A 112 -10.23 4.57 -10.18
C GLY A 112 -9.05 5.21 -9.43
N GLN A 113 -9.30 6.24 -8.60
CA GLN A 113 -8.30 6.78 -7.68
C GLN A 113 -8.45 6.10 -6.31
N PRO A 114 -7.42 5.39 -5.80
CA PRO A 114 -7.48 4.79 -4.48
C PRO A 114 -7.42 5.88 -3.40
N ARG A 115 -8.00 5.59 -2.24
CA ARG A 115 -7.86 6.39 -1.02
C ARG A 115 -6.51 6.07 -0.37
N PRO A 116 -5.60 7.05 -0.22
CA PRO A 116 -4.39 6.80 0.54
C PRO A 116 -4.68 6.59 2.02
N ILE A 117 -4.05 5.59 2.62
CA ILE A 117 -4.12 5.26 4.04
C ILE A 117 -2.70 5.35 4.59
N VAL A 118 -2.50 6.19 5.60
CA VAL A 118 -1.20 6.33 6.27
C VAL A 118 -1.32 5.84 7.71
N VAL A 119 -0.57 4.79 8.04
CA VAL A 119 -0.52 4.22 9.39
C VAL A 119 0.52 4.98 10.21
N ASP A 120 0.05 5.76 11.19
CA ASP A 120 0.86 6.66 12.01
C ASP A 120 0.43 6.64 13.50
N PRO A 121 0.78 5.58 14.26
CA PRO A 121 0.36 5.41 15.65
C PRO A 121 0.65 6.62 16.56
N ASN A 122 1.72 7.37 16.24
CA ASN A 122 2.22 8.49 17.04
C ASN A 122 1.87 9.87 16.46
N ALA A 123 1.12 9.93 15.36
CA ALA A 123 0.76 11.17 14.69
C ALA A 123 1.98 12.08 14.45
N ARG A 124 3.03 11.50 13.87
CA ARG A 124 4.34 12.11 13.62
C ARG A 124 4.50 12.63 12.21
N TRP A 125 3.60 12.31 11.28
CA TRP A 125 3.68 12.82 9.91
C TRP A 125 3.46 14.34 9.87
N ASP A 126 4.50 15.06 9.46
CA ASP A 126 4.48 16.49 9.24
C ASP A 126 4.15 16.76 7.77
N PHE A 127 2.87 17.02 7.49
CA PHE A 127 2.40 17.39 6.16
C PHE A 127 1.81 18.80 6.15
N ASP A 128 1.78 19.38 4.96
CA ASP A 128 1.29 20.71 4.61
C ASP A 128 0.62 20.70 3.24
N ASP A 129 0.14 21.86 2.77
CA ASP A 129 -0.55 22.00 1.48
C ASP A 129 0.37 21.80 0.26
N LEU A 130 1.69 21.81 0.45
CA LEU A 130 2.70 21.51 -0.58
C LEU A 130 3.03 20.01 -0.66
N SER A 131 2.60 19.23 0.32
CA SER A 131 2.76 17.77 0.33
C SER A 131 2.07 17.18 -0.90
N LYS A 132 2.78 16.33 -1.65
CA LYS A 132 2.40 15.91 -3.01
C LYS A 132 1.00 15.30 -3.07
N ILE A 133 0.64 14.52 -2.06
CA ILE A 133 -0.69 13.93 -1.93
C ILE A 133 -1.81 14.96 -1.81
N LEU A 134 -1.59 16.08 -1.11
CA LEU A 134 -2.57 17.15 -0.95
C LEU A 134 -2.63 18.05 -2.19
N VAL A 135 -1.49 18.29 -2.84
CA VAL A 135 -1.45 18.94 -4.17
C VAL A 135 -2.30 18.17 -5.17
N LEU A 136 -2.14 16.84 -5.25
CA LEU A 136 -2.92 15.99 -6.14
C LEU A 136 -4.41 15.96 -5.79
N ALA A 137 -4.75 15.99 -4.49
CA ALA A 137 -6.15 16.09 -4.06
C ALA A 137 -6.79 17.41 -4.48
N ARG A 138 -6.09 18.54 -4.31
CA ARG A 138 -6.51 19.88 -4.75
C ARG A 138 -6.73 19.94 -6.27
N GLU A 139 -5.84 19.31 -7.03
CA GLU A 139 -5.92 19.22 -8.49
C GLU A 139 -6.94 18.19 -8.99
N ALA A 140 -7.65 17.50 -8.10
CA ALA A 140 -8.56 16.41 -8.44
C ALA A 140 -7.90 15.26 -9.23
N ARG A 141 -6.62 15.02 -8.99
CA ARG A 141 -5.80 13.96 -9.58
C ARG A 141 -5.45 12.85 -8.58
N GLY A 142 -6.05 12.91 -7.39
CA GLY A 142 -5.90 11.95 -6.31
C GLY A 142 -6.89 12.23 -5.19
N ARG A 143 -6.89 11.39 -4.16
CA ARG A 143 -7.70 11.55 -2.95
C ARG A 143 -6.81 11.97 -1.79
N ALA A 144 -7.32 12.82 -0.89
CA ALA A 144 -6.62 13.10 0.37
C ALA A 144 -6.59 11.86 1.28
N PRO A 145 -5.57 11.71 2.13
CA PRO A 145 -5.39 10.50 2.92
C PRO A 145 -6.39 10.35 4.07
N PHE A 146 -6.66 9.11 4.46
CA PHE A 146 -7.06 8.80 5.83
C PHE A 146 -5.80 8.46 6.64
N ILE A 147 -5.62 9.12 7.79
CA ILE A 147 -4.44 8.94 8.64
C ILE A 147 -4.89 8.20 9.90
N ILE A 148 -4.39 6.98 10.08
CA ILE A 148 -4.71 6.11 11.21
C ILE A 148 -3.76 6.43 12.36
N THR A 149 -4.30 6.88 13.49
CA THR A 149 -3.52 7.32 14.66
C THR A 149 -3.98 6.62 15.93
N GLY A 150 -3.13 6.55 16.95
CA GLY A 150 -3.59 6.14 18.28
C GLY A 150 -4.54 7.16 18.93
N PRO A 151 -5.29 6.80 19.98
CA PRO A 151 -6.33 7.65 20.58
C PRO A 151 -5.80 8.94 21.19
N ARG A 152 -4.56 8.93 21.70
CA ARG A 152 -3.89 10.12 22.24
C ARG A 152 -3.21 10.91 21.12
N MET A 153 -4.00 11.71 20.40
CA MET A 153 -3.48 12.79 19.57
C MET A 153 -3.12 13.99 20.48
N PRO A 154 -1.87 14.49 20.48
CA PRO A 154 -1.54 15.73 21.18
C PRO A 154 -2.45 16.88 20.73
N SER A 155 -3.03 17.61 21.68
CA SER A 155 -4.03 18.66 21.48
C SER A 155 -3.46 20.01 21.01
N SER A 156 -2.29 20.03 20.36
CA SER A 156 -1.67 21.30 19.95
C SER A 156 -2.48 22.01 18.86
N SER A 157 -2.49 23.35 18.91
CA SER A 157 -3.16 24.21 17.91
C SER A 157 -2.69 23.94 16.48
N PHE A 158 -1.42 23.55 16.32
CA PHE A 158 -0.83 23.16 15.05
C PHE A 158 -1.46 21.89 14.47
N LYS A 159 -1.80 20.90 15.31
CA LYS A 159 -2.52 19.69 14.88
C LYS A 159 -3.99 19.96 14.52
N LYS A 160 -4.60 21.03 15.06
CA LYS A 160 -5.95 21.47 14.65
C LYS A 160 -5.97 21.98 13.20
N LYS A 161 -5.05 22.88 12.84
CA LYS A 161 -4.94 23.39 11.46
C LYS A 161 -4.73 22.27 10.44
N ARG A 162 -3.91 21.26 10.77
CA ARG A 162 -3.70 20.10 9.90
C ARG A 162 -4.95 19.26 9.70
N ARG A 163 -5.75 19.08 10.77
CA ARG A 163 -7.03 18.39 10.67
C ARG A 163 -7.97 19.13 9.72
N GLU A 164 -8.14 20.43 9.91
CA GLU A 164 -8.98 21.27 9.05
C GLU A 164 -8.50 21.25 7.59
N LEU A 165 -7.17 21.35 7.37
CA LEU A 165 -6.59 21.23 6.03
C LEU A 165 -6.91 19.88 5.38
N LEU A 166 -6.70 18.78 6.11
CA LEU A 166 -6.96 17.44 5.60
C LEU A 166 -8.45 17.21 5.29
N GLU A 167 -9.33 17.65 6.17
CA GLU A 167 -10.79 17.58 6.03
C GLU A 167 -11.30 18.40 4.85
N SER A 168 -10.68 19.57 4.57
CA SER A 168 -11.03 20.40 3.41
C SER A 168 -10.84 19.69 2.05
N TYR A 169 -9.98 18.67 1.99
CA TYR A 169 -9.76 17.83 0.82
C TYR A 169 -10.44 16.45 0.91
N GLY A 170 -11.32 16.25 1.90
CA GLY A 170 -12.06 15.01 2.13
C GLY A 170 -11.19 13.86 2.65
N GLY A 171 -10.07 14.18 3.30
CA GLY A 171 -9.30 13.26 4.14
C GLY A 171 -9.74 13.38 5.60
N LYS A 172 -9.20 12.54 6.48
CA LYS A 172 -9.46 12.62 7.93
C LYS A 172 -8.45 11.86 8.76
N PHE A 173 -8.43 12.16 10.06
CA PHE A 173 -7.79 11.30 11.06
C PHE A 173 -8.79 10.26 11.56
N ILE A 174 -8.36 9.02 11.71
CA ILE A 174 -9.14 7.93 12.31
C ILE A 174 -8.34 7.41 13.49
N ALA A 175 -8.94 7.47 14.68
CA ALA A 175 -8.32 6.94 15.89
C ALA A 175 -8.63 5.46 16.06
N LEU A 176 -7.61 4.65 16.32
CA LEU A 176 -7.72 3.24 16.68
C LEU A 176 -6.89 2.94 17.93
N ASP A 177 -7.33 1.98 18.72
CA ASP A 177 -6.55 1.50 19.86
C ASP A 177 -5.23 0.90 19.40
N VAL A 178 -4.21 1.08 20.22
CA VAL A 178 -2.86 0.60 19.93
C VAL A 178 -2.44 -0.40 21.00
N VAL A 179 -1.64 -1.37 20.58
CA VAL A 179 -0.89 -2.27 21.45
C VAL A 179 0.57 -1.82 21.49
N GLU A 180 1.23 -2.00 22.62
CA GLU A 180 2.68 -1.83 22.72
C GLU A 180 3.33 -3.21 22.56
N ASP A 181 4.35 -3.30 21.70
CA ASP A 181 5.17 -4.50 21.63
C ASP A 181 6.20 -4.55 22.78
N ASP A 182 6.94 -5.65 22.87
CA ASP A 182 7.98 -5.85 23.89
C ASP A 182 9.09 -4.77 23.88
N LYS A 183 9.17 -3.96 22.82
CA LYS A 183 10.11 -2.85 22.66
C LYS A 183 9.46 -1.49 22.93
N GLY A 184 8.23 -1.47 23.45
CA GLY A 184 7.44 -0.26 23.71
C GLY A 184 6.96 0.44 22.44
N GLN A 185 6.99 -0.23 21.28
CA GLN A 185 6.51 0.37 20.03
C GLN A 185 5.01 0.22 19.92
N ARG A 186 4.33 1.35 19.75
CA ARG A 186 2.89 1.40 19.52
C ARG A 186 2.57 0.91 18.11
N LYS A 187 1.74 -0.13 18.02
CA LYS A 187 1.26 -0.75 16.78
C LYS A 187 -0.26 -0.90 16.83
N PHE A 188 -0.87 -1.07 15.67
CA PHE A 188 -2.28 -1.44 15.59
C PHE A 188 -2.40 -2.94 15.40
N ASP A 189 -3.49 -3.53 15.89
CA ASP A 189 -3.91 -4.84 15.41
C ASP A 189 -4.36 -4.73 13.94
N TRP A 190 -3.84 -5.61 13.08
CA TRP A 190 -4.16 -5.58 11.66
C TRP A 190 -5.63 -5.89 11.38
N GLY A 191 -6.24 -6.81 12.14
CA GLY A 191 -7.66 -7.13 12.01
C GLY A 191 -8.54 -5.93 12.30
N ASP A 192 -8.28 -5.20 13.38
CA ASP A 192 -9.02 -3.99 13.74
C ASP A 192 -8.83 -2.85 12.74
N LEU A 193 -7.59 -2.67 12.25
CA LEU A 193 -7.31 -1.69 11.20
C LEU A 193 -8.09 -2.01 9.93
N LEU A 194 -8.06 -3.26 9.46
CA LEU A 194 -8.75 -3.68 8.25
C LEU A 194 -10.28 -3.60 8.41
N ARG A 195 -10.83 -4.02 9.55
CA ARG A 195 -12.26 -3.80 9.89
C ARG A 195 -12.62 -2.31 9.90
N CYS A 196 -11.72 -1.46 10.37
CA CYS A 196 -11.93 -0.01 10.32
C CYS A 196 -12.03 0.49 8.87
N LEU A 197 -11.16 0.03 7.97
CA LEU A 197 -11.24 0.40 6.56
C LEU A 197 -12.54 -0.08 5.92
N LYS A 198 -13.00 -1.30 6.26
CA LYS A 198 -14.29 -1.83 5.78
C LYS A 198 -15.46 -0.93 6.20
N ARG A 199 -15.50 -0.49 7.46
CA ARG A 199 -16.53 0.45 7.97
C ARG A 199 -16.50 1.81 7.28
N GLU A 200 -15.35 2.20 6.74
CA GLU A 200 -15.19 3.41 5.93
C GLU A 200 -15.61 3.23 4.46
N GLY A 201 -16.21 2.08 4.12
CA GLY A 201 -16.65 1.75 2.76
C GLY A 201 -15.50 1.41 1.81
N LEU A 202 -14.33 1.02 2.35
CA LEU A 202 -13.19 0.56 1.56
C LEU A 202 -13.23 -0.96 1.56
N HIS A 203 -13.58 -1.57 0.43
CA HIS A 203 -13.76 -3.01 0.29
C HIS A 203 -12.50 -3.72 -0.17
N SER A 204 -11.48 -2.97 -0.58
CA SER A 204 -10.18 -3.48 -1.00
C SER A 204 -9.04 -2.53 -0.63
N VAL A 205 -7.90 -3.08 -0.24
CA VAL A 205 -6.70 -2.32 0.12
C VAL A 205 -5.44 -2.94 -0.46
N MET A 206 -4.65 -2.11 -1.13
CA MET A 206 -3.32 -2.44 -1.65
C MET A 206 -2.27 -1.93 -0.65
N VAL A 207 -1.52 -2.82 -0.01
CA VAL A 207 -0.45 -2.45 0.92
C VAL A 207 0.87 -2.40 0.17
N GLU A 208 1.41 -1.20 -0.03
CA GLU A 208 2.61 -0.96 -0.85
C GLU A 208 3.90 -0.75 -0.05
N GLY A 209 3.81 -0.28 1.20
CA GLY A 209 4.94 0.50 1.73
C GLY A 209 5.19 0.48 3.23
N GLY A 210 6.49 0.43 3.53
CA GLY A 210 7.12 0.39 4.83
C GLY A 210 7.66 -1.00 5.09
N GLY A 211 8.99 -1.17 5.17
CA GLY A 211 9.58 -2.49 5.45
C GLY A 211 9.02 -3.11 6.73
N SER A 212 8.73 -2.31 7.75
CA SER A 212 8.05 -2.78 8.96
C SER A 212 6.61 -3.23 8.72
N VAL A 213 5.85 -2.53 7.87
CA VAL A 213 4.46 -2.91 7.51
C VAL A 213 4.46 -4.23 6.73
N ILE A 214 5.27 -4.32 5.68
CA ILE A 214 5.36 -5.50 4.83
C ILE A 214 5.80 -6.72 5.64
N ASN A 215 6.89 -6.61 6.40
CA ASN A 215 7.37 -7.73 7.21
C ASN A 215 6.35 -8.13 8.29
N SER A 216 5.59 -7.18 8.86
CA SER A 216 4.55 -7.53 9.82
C SER A 216 3.41 -8.33 9.20
N LEU A 217 2.93 -7.97 8.00
CA LEU A 217 1.85 -8.72 7.33
C LEU A 217 2.29 -10.09 6.79
N LEU A 218 3.60 -10.31 6.64
CA LEU A 218 4.17 -11.61 6.32
C LEU A 218 4.30 -12.53 7.55
N ASP A 219 4.07 -12.00 8.76
CA ASP A 219 4.04 -12.81 9.98
C ASP A 219 2.89 -13.83 9.92
N PRO A 220 3.12 -15.09 10.35
CA PRO A 220 2.12 -16.16 10.34
C PRO A 220 0.79 -15.81 10.99
N SER A 221 0.81 -15.00 12.05
CA SER A 221 -0.39 -14.56 12.76
C SER A 221 -1.35 -13.75 11.89
N PHE A 222 -0.85 -13.13 10.80
CA PHE A 222 -1.62 -12.30 9.89
C PHE A 222 -1.82 -12.91 8.50
N HIS A 223 -1.41 -14.16 8.27
CA HIS A 223 -1.58 -14.83 6.96
C HIS A 223 -3.04 -14.89 6.51
N GLY A 224 -3.98 -15.03 7.45
CA GLY A 224 -5.42 -15.01 7.17
C GLY A 224 -5.98 -13.63 6.79
N LEU A 225 -5.16 -12.57 6.86
CA LEU A 225 -5.55 -11.20 6.53
C LEU A 225 -5.03 -10.74 5.15
N VAL A 226 -4.27 -11.58 4.44
CA VAL A 226 -3.68 -11.24 3.13
C VAL A 226 -4.21 -12.19 2.06
N ASP A 227 -4.99 -11.66 1.13
CA ASP A 227 -5.61 -12.43 0.07
C ASP A 227 -4.63 -12.73 -1.08
N SER A 228 -3.83 -11.73 -1.46
CA SER A 228 -2.87 -11.81 -2.56
C SER A 228 -1.53 -11.18 -2.23
N VAL A 229 -0.47 -11.74 -2.79
CA VAL A 229 0.90 -11.24 -2.70
C VAL A 229 1.43 -11.03 -4.11
N ILE A 230 1.85 -9.80 -4.42
CA ILE A 230 2.38 -9.41 -5.73
C ILE A 230 3.76 -8.77 -5.56
N VAL A 231 4.81 -9.47 -5.96
CA VAL A 231 6.21 -9.04 -5.77
C VAL A 231 6.84 -8.71 -7.12
N THR A 232 7.36 -7.50 -7.26
CA THR A 232 8.23 -7.14 -8.39
C THR A 232 9.69 -7.36 -7.99
N ILE A 233 10.47 -8.06 -8.82
CA ILE A 233 11.89 -8.26 -8.61
C ILE A 233 12.64 -7.55 -9.73
N ALA A 234 13.36 -6.50 -9.38
CA ALA A 234 14.22 -5.75 -10.29
C ALA A 234 15.59 -6.44 -10.43
N PRO A 235 16.20 -6.44 -11.62
CA PRO A 235 17.45 -7.15 -11.91
C PRO A 235 18.70 -6.39 -11.38
N THR A 236 18.69 -6.03 -10.10
CA THR A 236 19.76 -5.24 -9.46
C THR A 236 20.06 -5.74 -8.05
N TRP A 237 21.25 -5.46 -7.52
CA TRP A 237 21.61 -5.65 -6.12
C TRP A 237 21.79 -4.29 -5.46
N LEU A 238 21.20 -4.08 -4.28
CA LEU A 238 21.40 -2.83 -3.53
C LEU A 238 22.54 -2.94 -2.51
N GLY A 239 22.86 -4.15 -2.05
CA GLY A 239 23.89 -4.38 -1.05
C GLY A 239 23.37 -4.27 0.38
N ARG A 240 24.28 -4.50 1.34
CA ARG A 240 23.97 -4.52 2.77
C ARG A 240 23.65 -3.11 3.31
N GLY A 241 22.84 -3.05 4.36
CA GLY A 241 22.49 -1.80 5.04
C GLY A 241 21.16 -1.18 4.59
N GLY A 242 20.52 -1.80 3.59
CA GLY A 242 19.19 -1.43 3.11
C GLY A 242 18.04 -1.88 4.01
N VAL A 243 16.83 -1.49 3.61
CA VAL A 243 15.58 -2.00 4.18
C VAL A 243 15.21 -3.27 3.43
N VAL A 244 15.11 -4.41 4.13
CA VAL A 244 14.85 -5.71 3.50
C VAL A 244 13.46 -6.26 3.83
N VAL A 245 12.92 -7.07 2.91
CA VAL A 245 11.79 -7.97 3.21
C VAL A 245 12.37 -9.31 3.61
N SER A 246 12.30 -9.60 4.91
CA SER A 246 12.77 -10.83 5.54
C SER A 246 11.99 -11.02 6.84
N PRO A 247 10.80 -11.64 6.79
CA PRO A 247 10.03 -11.91 8.00
C PRO A 247 10.79 -12.83 8.96
N GLU A 248 10.43 -12.77 10.24
CA GLU A 248 11.04 -13.61 11.27
C GLU A 248 10.85 -15.10 10.97
N ARG A 249 11.88 -15.87 11.29
CA ARG A 249 11.88 -17.32 11.08
C ARG A 249 10.92 -18.01 12.06
N ARG A 250 10.26 -19.06 11.58
CA ARG A 250 9.44 -19.95 12.42
C ARG A 250 10.23 -21.15 12.92
N PHE A 251 9.77 -21.71 14.02
CA PHE A 251 10.26 -22.96 14.57
C PHE A 251 9.07 -23.91 14.79
N ASP A 252 9.26 -25.19 14.50
CA ASP A 252 8.29 -26.23 14.86
C ASP A 252 8.37 -26.58 16.36
N GLU A 253 7.53 -27.52 16.81
CA GLU A 253 7.48 -27.97 18.22
C GLU A 253 8.82 -28.55 18.72
N ASN A 254 9.69 -29.00 17.81
CA ASN A 254 11.01 -29.54 18.12
C ASN A 254 12.11 -28.47 18.07
N GLY A 255 11.77 -27.21 17.83
CA GLY A 255 12.74 -26.12 17.68
C GLY A 255 13.46 -26.13 16.32
N THR A 256 12.95 -26.86 15.32
CA THR A 256 13.53 -26.88 13.98
C THR A 256 13.08 -25.67 13.18
N ALA A 257 14.04 -24.98 12.57
CA ALA A 257 13.80 -23.88 11.66
C ALA A 257 12.91 -24.30 10.46
N ILE A 258 11.78 -23.62 10.28
CA ILE A 258 10.89 -23.79 9.13
C ILE A 258 10.63 -22.45 8.44
N ALA A 259 10.14 -22.50 7.20
CA ALA A 259 9.85 -21.30 6.42
C ALA A 259 8.77 -20.44 7.10
N ALA A 260 8.96 -19.12 7.11
CA ALA A 260 8.02 -18.18 7.72
C ALA A 260 6.66 -18.20 7.00
N SER A 261 6.69 -18.16 5.66
CA SER A 261 5.52 -18.21 4.80
C SER A 261 5.87 -18.90 3.48
N ARG A 262 4.86 -19.46 2.82
CA ARG A 262 4.97 -20.02 1.47
C ARG A 262 3.78 -19.56 0.64
N LEU A 263 4.01 -19.20 -0.60
CA LEU A 263 2.92 -18.87 -1.53
C LEU A 263 2.43 -20.12 -2.26
N ARG A 264 1.14 -20.11 -2.60
CA ARG A 264 0.46 -21.10 -3.46
C ARG A 264 -0.16 -20.38 -4.67
N ASN A 265 -0.53 -21.16 -5.68
CA ASN A 265 -1.06 -20.64 -6.95
C ASN A 265 -0.13 -19.56 -7.53
N VAL A 266 1.17 -19.85 -7.54
CA VAL A 266 2.20 -18.89 -7.95
C VAL A 266 2.24 -18.84 -9.47
N GLN A 267 2.22 -17.63 -10.01
CA GLN A 267 2.52 -17.35 -11.41
C GLN A 267 3.58 -16.25 -11.51
N TRP A 268 4.36 -16.31 -12.59
CA TRP A 268 5.43 -15.37 -12.88
C TRP A 268 5.21 -14.73 -14.24
N HIS A 269 5.41 -13.42 -14.35
CA HIS A 269 5.29 -12.69 -15.61
C HIS A 269 6.40 -11.63 -15.73
N PRO A 270 7.17 -11.63 -16.84
CA PRO A 270 8.11 -10.55 -17.12
C PRO A 270 7.38 -9.24 -17.45
N PHE A 271 7.81 -8.14 -16.85
CA PHE A 271 7.35 -6.78 -17.17
C PHE A 271 8.55 -5.91 -17.54
N GLY A 272 8.91 -5.92 -18.83
CA GLY A 272 10.14 -5.28 -19.28
C GLY A 272 11.36 -6.05 -18.76
N GLU A 273 12.20 -5.39 -17.97
CA GLU A 273 13.39 -6.00 -17.35
C GLU A 273 13.12 -6.65 -15.98
N ASP A 274 11.97 -6.33 -15.37
CA ASP A 274 11.57 -6.89 -14.08
C ASP A 274 10.83 -8.21 -14.27
N VAL A 275 10.82 -9.05 -13.23
CA VAL A 275 9.90 -10.19 -13.13
C VAL A 275 8.93 -9.99 -11.98
N VAL A 276 7.65 -10.28 -12.22
CA VAL A 276 6.60 -10.16 -11.20
C VAL A 276 6.09 -11.54 -10.82
N LEU A 277 6.10 -11.82 -9.53
CA LEU A 277 5.42 -12.96 -8.92
C LEU A 277 4.05 -12.52 -8.43
N CYS A 278 3.02 -13.32 -8.74
CA CYS A 278 1.72 -13.25 -8.09
C CYS A 278 1.43 -14.59 -7.38
N GLY A 279 0.87 -14.54 -6.18
CA GLY A 279 0.50 -15.73 -5.43
C GLY A 279 -0.45 -15.41 -4.28
N ARG A 280 -0.90 -16.46 -3.58
CA ARG A 280 -1.66 -16.33 -2.33
C ARG A 280 -0.90 -16.98 -1.19
N ILE A 281 -1.07 -16.51 0.03
CA ILE A 281 -0.44 -17.16 1.18
C ILE A 281 -1.02 -18.59 1.35
N LYS A 282 -0.13 -19.55 1.59
CA LYS A 282 -0.50 -20.92 1.96
C LYS A 282 -0.78 -20.94 3.45
N SER A 283 -2.06 -20.92 3.79
CA SER A 283 -2.61 -21.23 5.12
C SER A 283 -2.25 -22.66 5.54
#